data_AF-A0A2E7VIN5-F1
#
_entry.id   AF-A0A2E7VIN5-F1
#
_cell.length_a   1.000
_cell.length_b   1.000
_cell.length_c   1.000
_cell.angle_alpha   90.00
_cell.angle_beta   90.00
_cell.angle_gamma   90.00
#
_symmetry.space_group_name_H-M   'P 1'
#
loop_
_entity.id
_entity.type
_entity.pdbx_description
1 polymer ?
#
loop_
_entity_poly.entity_id
_entity_poly.type
_entity_poly.pdbx_seq_one_letter_code
_entity_poly.pdbx_strand_id
1 'polypeptide(L)'
;MSKKSIRVGLLGFGVVGQGAWKHLLADGDGLERLLGVRVELIKASIRSLDKEREVTIPPEKLTTDSWEIVNDPEIDLVCELMGGIEPARELTMTAIANGKHVVTANKALICEHGAEIFAAAEQAGTHYGFEASVAGGIPIIKTIRESLVANEFRLIYGILNGTSNYILTRMEQEGASFGEVLDAARELGYVEADEALDLDGYDAAHKTVILAYLAHGLWAREGSFPIEGIRRISTEDLRAAGKLNCKVKLIAVIRRDFDTQGVALGVYPALVPMREVIARTDGVYNGISVTGSVLGTTVLTGRGAGQDPTASSVISDVVDAIKVILGEKPPPKLRHTSEGACRLAVPSEVEGAFYLRLTVEDKPGQLARVADTLADQEVSIATVLQTGIPERSAASIILTTHETNEHSIAMAIKALGGLQGMLDKPVLLRMFDSNNNNTK
;
A
#
# COMPACT_ATOMS: atom_id res chain seq x y z
N MET A 1 -29.66 28.52 -7.08
CA MET A 1 -29.41 28.57 -8.53
C MET A 1 -28.37 27.50 -8.81
N SER A 2 -28.58 26.61 -9.78
CA SER A 2 -27.56 25.60 -10.12
C SER A 2 -26.32 26.32 -10.67
N LYS A 3 -25.15 26.05 -10.10
CA LYS A 3 -23.88 26.55 -10.63
C LYS A 3 -23.72 26.07 -12.08
N LYS A 4 -23.25 26.94 -12.97
CA LYS A 4 -22.97 26.57 -14.38
C LYS A 4 -21.58 26.00 -14.58
N SER A 5 -20.65 26.37 -13.70
CA SER A 5 -19.29 25.85 -13.67
C SER A 5 -18.81 25.59 -12.24
N ILE A 6 -17.87 24.66 -12.13
CA ILE A 6 -17.15 24.33 -10.91
C ILE A 6 -15.68 24.66 -11.12
N ARG A 7 -15.14 25.50 -10.23
CA ARG A 7 -13.78 26.02 -10.35
C ARG A 7 -12.79 25.19 -9.53
N VAL A 8 -11.74 24.72 -10.17
CA VAL A 8 -10.78 23.78 -9.59
C VAL A 8 -9.38 24.40 -9.55
N GLY A 9 -8.73 24.32 -8.38
CA GLY A 9 -7.33 24.67 -8.18
C GLY A 9 -6.48 23.45 -7.87
N LEU A 10 -5.24 23.40 -8.35
CA LEU A 10 -4.30 22.30 -8.09
C LEU A 10 -3.16 22.79 -7.18
N LEU A 11 -2.93 22.11 -6.07
CA LEU A 11 -1.72 22.29 -5.28
C LEU A 11 -0.70 21.26 -5.76
N GLY A 12 0.39 21.73 -6.37
CA GLY A 12 1.39 20.84 -6.96
C GLY A 12 1.04 20.43 -8.39
N PHE A 13 1.99 20.64 -9.29
CA PHE A 13 1.88 20.33 -10.71
C PHE A 13 2.99 19.38 -11.16
N GLY A 14 3.15 18.27 -10.42
CA GLY A 14 4.08 17.19 -10.73
C GLY A 14 3.53 16.23 -11.79
N VAL A 15 3.96 14.97 -11.75
CA VAL A 15 3.52 13.94 -12.70
C VAL A 15 2.00 13.75 -12.65
N VAL A 16 1.43 13.54 -11.46
CA VAL A 16 -0.02 13.33 -11.27
C VAL A 16 -0.82 14.60 -11.57
N GLY A 17 -0.38 15.77 -11.11
CA GLY A 17 -1.06 17.05 -11.38
C GLY A 17 -1.14 17.37 -12.86
N GLN A 18 -0.07 17.11 -13.63
CA GLN A 18 -0.09 17.22 -15.08
C GLN A 18 -1.08 16.24 -15.73
N GLY A 19 -1.09 14.98 -15.29
CA GLY A 19 -2.05 13.98 -15.77
C GLY A 19 -3.49 14.39 -15.53
N ALA A 20 -3.82 14.82 -14.30
CA ALA A 20 -5.16 15.27 -13.93
C ALA A 20 -5.60 16.47 -14.79
N TRP A 21 -4.74 17.49 -14.93
CA TRP A 21 -5.04 18.67 -15.75
C TRP A 21 -5.25 18.31 -17.22
N LYS A 22 -4.35 17.51 -17.79
CA LYS A 22 -4.42 17.04 -19.19
C LYS A 22 -5.75 16.37 -19.48
N HIS A 23 -6.17 15.41 -18.65
CA HIS A 23 -7.39 14.64 -18.87
C HIS A 23 -8.66 15.42 -18.57
N LEU A 24 -8.68 16.26 -17.53
CA LEU A 24 -9.80 17.17 -17.26
C LEU A 24 -10.02 18.18 -18.39
N LEU A 25 -8.93 18.67 -19.00
CA LEU A 25 -9.01 19.58 -20.15
C LEU A 25 -9.45 18.84 -21.43
N ALA A 26 -8.91 17.66 -21.67
CA ALA A 26 -9.18 16.88 -22.89
C ALA A 26 -10.62 16.36 -22.97
N ASP A 27 -11.22 15.96 -21.83
CA ASP A 27 -12.58 15.41 -21.75
C ASP A 27 -13.62 16.40 -21.18
N GLY A 28 -13.36 17.70 -21.28
CA GLY A 28 -14.25 18.74 -20.72
C GLY A 28 -15.70 18.64 -21.21
N ASP A 29 -15.91 18.43 -22.51
CA ASP A 29 -17.25 18.27 -23.10
C ASP A 29 -17.92 16.93 -22.72
N GLY A 30 -17.12 15.90 -22.44
CA GLY A 30 -17.62 14.62 -21.91
C GLY A 30 -18.11 14.76 -20.48
N LEU A 31 -17.30 15.38 -19.63
CA LEU A 31 -17.63 15.67 -18.24
C LEU A 31 -18.82 16.62 -18.11
N GLU A 32 -18.90 17.67 -18.94
CA GLU A 32 -20.05 18.60 -18.93
C GLU A 32 -21.36 17.89 -19.29
N ARG A 33 -21.33 16.97 -20.28
CA ARG A 33 -22.50 16.12 -20.60
C ARG A 33 -22.88 15.19 -19.47
N LEU A 34 -21.91 14.66 -18.73
CA LEU A 34 -22.14 13.73 -17.63
C LEU A 34 -22.67 14.43 -16.37
N LEU A 35 -22.13 15.61 -16.05
CA LEU A 35 -22.36 16.31 -14.78
C LEU A 35 -23.38 17.45 -14.91
N GLY A 36 -23.67 17.90 -16.14
CA GLY A 36 -24.51 19.08 -16.40
C GLY A 36 -23.85 20.42 -16.01
N VAL A 37 -22.56 20.40 -15.66
CA VAL A 37 -21.77 21.58 -15.29
C VAL A 37 -20.36 21.49 -15.86
N ARG A 38 -19.79 22.64 -16.20
CA ARG A 38 -18.43 22.71 -16.74
C ARG A 38 -17.37 22.70 -15.64
N VAL A 39 -16.32 21.93 -15.81
CA VAL A 39 -15.14 21.96 -14.93
C VAL A 39 -14.15 23.00 -15.46
N GLU A 40 -13.86 24.02 -14.65
CA GLU A 40 -12.96 25.11 -15.00
C GLU A 40 -11.67 25.01 -14.18
N LEU A 41 -10.56 24.70 -14.84
CA LEU A 41 -9.24 24.70 -14.23
C LEU A 41 -8.73 26.14 -14.10
N ILE A 42 -8.64 26.64 -12.87
CA ILE A 42 -8.34 28.06 -12.59
C ILE A 42 -6.85 28.29 -12.44
N LYS A 43 -6.20 27.55 -11.53
CA LYS A 43 -4.81 27.80 -11.15
C LYS A 43 -4.13 26.53 -10.65
N ALA A 44 -2.82 26.41 -10.87
CA ALA A 44 -1.98 25.34 -10.37
C ALA A 44 -0.72 25.89 -9.71
N SER A 45 -0.39 25.42 -8.50
CA SER A 45 0.82 25.83 -7.80
C SER A 45 2.01 24.93 -8.12
N ILE A 46 3.19 25.54 -8.20
CA ILE A 46 4.46 24.89 -8.53
C ILE A 46 5.59 25.43 -7.66
N ARG A 47 6.64 24.63 -7.45
CA ARG A 47 7.83 25.10 -6.73
C ARG A 47 8.77 25.96 -7.59
N SER A 48 8.88 25.67 -8.88
CA SER A 48 9.78 26.38 -9.80
C SER A 48 9.12 26.49 -11.17
N LEU A 49 9.13 27.69 -11.75
CA LEU A 49 8.63 27.96 -13.10
C LEU A 49 9.51 27.31 -14.18
N ASP A 50 10.81 27.17 -13.92
CA ASP A 50 11.83 26.77 -14.91
C ASP A 50 11.82 25.26 -15.23
N LYS A 51 11.11 24.44 -14.47
CA LYS A 51 11.03 23.00 -14.70
C LYS A 51 10.25 22.70 -16.00
N GLU A 52 10.85 21.95 -16.92
CA GLU A 52 10.15 21.47 -18.12
C GLU A 52 8.94 20.60 -17.75
N ARG A 53 7.87 20.76 -18.52
CA ARG A 53 6.57 20.11 -18.31
C ARG A 53 6.07 19.55 -19.62
N GLU A 54 5.48 18.37 -19.55
CA GLU A 54 4.87 17.71 -20.71
C GLU A 54 3.53 18.37 -21.08
N VAL A 55 2.85 18.95 -20.10
CA VAL A 55 1.53 19.59 -20.27
C VAL A 55 1.69 21.11 -20.30
N THR A 56 1.32 21.72 -21.43
CA THR A 56 1.31 23.18 -21.58
C THR A 56 0.16 23.80 -20.77
N ILE A 57 0.51 24.70 -19.86
CA ILE A 57 -0.44 25.52 -19.11
C ILE A 57 -0.23 26.99 -19.46
N PRO A 58 -1.31 27.79 -19.63
CA PRO A 58 -1.18 29.24 -19.76
C PRO A 58 -0.45 29.84 -18.55
N PRO A 59 0.62 30.65 -18.72
CA PRO A 59 1.44 31.17 -17.62
C PRO A 59 0.65 31.85 -16.51
N GLU A 60 -0.45 32.52 -16.84
CA GLU A 60 -1.35 33.20 -15.90
C GLU A 60 -2.10 32.25 -14.96
N LYS A 61 -2.16 30.95 -15.28
CA LYS A 61 -2.74 29.90 -14.43
C LYS A 61 -1.70 29.21 -13.56
N LEU A 62 -0.42 29.58 -13.65
CA LEU A 62 0.63 29.08 -12.77
C LEU A 62 0.90 30.09 -11.65
N THR A 63 1.15 29.58 -10.46
CA THR A 63 1.61 30.39 -9.32
C THR A 63 2.68 29.64 -8.54
N THR A 64 3.57 30.37 -7.89
CA THR A 64 4.48 29.80 -6.88
C THR A 64 3.92 29.91 -5.47
N ASP A 65 2.80 30.61 -5.28
CA ASP A 65 2.12 30.75 -4.00
C ASP A 65 0.88 29.86 -3.93
N SER A 66 0.98 28.77 -3.15
CA SER A 66 -0.14 27.84 -2.94
C SER A 66 -1.29 28.47 -2.14
N TRP A 67 -1.02 29.54 -1.37
CA TRP A 67 -2.03 30.24 -0.58
C TRP A 67 -3.03 30.99 -1.45
N GLU A 68 -2.61 31.45 -2.63
CA GLU A 68 -3.51 32.05 -3.62
C GLU A 68 -4.61 31.09 -4.06
N ILE A 69 -4.40 29.78 -3.98
CA ILE A 69 -5.40 28.78 -4.40
C ILE A 69 -6.37 28.48 -3.27
N VAL A 70 -5.85 28.19 -2.07
CA VAL A 70 -6.72 27.80 -0.94
C VAL A 70 -7.51 28.97 -0.36
N ASN A 71 -7.08 30.22 -0.59
CA ASN A 71 -7.78 31.42 -0.14
C ASN A 71 -8.65 32.10 -1.22
N ASP A 72 -8.60 31.65 -2.48
CA ASP A 72 -9.43 32.23 -3.54
C ASP A 72 -10.91 31.89 -3.30
N PRO A 73 -11.80 32.86 -3.04
CA PRO A 73 -13.21 32.60 -2.77
C PRO A 73 -13.96 32.04 -3.99
N GLU A 74 -13.40 32.16 -5.20
CA GLU A 74 -14.01 31.63 -6.41
C GLU A 74 -13.68 30.15 -6.66
N ILE A 75 -12.66 29.59 -6.00
CA ILE A 75 -12.31 28.16 -6.14
C ILE A 75 -13.19 27.30 -5.25
N ASP A 76 -13.80 26.28 -5.84
CA ASP A 76 -14.75 25.39 -5.18
C ASP A 76 -14.11 24.10 -4.66
N LEU A 77 -13.12 23.63 -5.41
CA LEU A 77 -12.47 22.34 -5.24
C LEU A 77 -10.96 22.49 -5.38
N VAL A 78 -10.23 21.91 -4.43
CA VAL A 78 -8.77 21.90 -4.41
C VAL A 78 -8.28 20.47 -4.61
N CYS A 79 -7.42 20.24 -5.61
CA CYS A 79 -6.69 19.00 -5.79
C CYS A 79 -5.31 19.12 -5.14
N GLU A 80 -5.09 18.51 -3.98
CA GLU A 80 -3.79 18.47 -3.29
C GLU A 80 -2.93 17.32 -3.82
N LEU A 81 -1.88 17.67 -4.58
CA LEU A 81 -1.00 16.75 -5.30
C LEU A 81 0.47 17.13 -5.11
N MET A 82 0.81 17.74 -3.96
CA MET A 82 2.16 18.22 -3.65
C MET A 82 3.05 17.09 -3.11
N GLY A 83 2.44 16.18 -2.34
CA GLY A 83 3.17 15.19 -1.54
C GLY A 83 3.86 15.81 -0.31
N GLY A 84 4.31 14.96 0.60
CA GLY A 84 4.89 15.36 1.89
C GLY A 84 3.83 15.78 2.91
N ILE A 85 4.26 16.15 4.12
CA ILE A 85 3.35 16.48 5.23
C ILE A 85 3.09 17.99 5.29
N GLU A 86 4.14 18.79 5.50
CA GLU A 86 4.05 20.26 5.47
C GLU A 86 4.70 20.81 4.19
N PRO A 87 4.11 21.84 3.54
CA PRO A 87 2.93 22.62 3.95
C PRO A 87 1.58 22.01 3.52
N ALA A 88 1.55 20.75 3.06
CA ALA A 88 0.34 20.13 2.50
C ALA A 88 -0.81 20.04 3.52
N ARG A 89 -0.49 19.76 4.79
CA ARG A 89 -1.45 19.74 5.89
C ARG A 89 -2.07 21.11 6.12
N GLU A 90 -1.25 22.15 6.33
CA GLU A 90 -1.73 23.52 6.55
C GLU A 90 -2.65 24.00 5.42
N LEU A 91 -2.24 23.77 4.17
CA LEU A 91 -3.03 24.14 2.99
C LEU A 91 -4.35 23.35 2.91
N THR A 92 -4.31 22.05 3.20
CA THR A 92 -5.50 21.20 3.21
C THR A 92 -6.52 21.66 4.26
N MET A 93 -6.06 21.87 5.50
CA MET A 93 -6.91 22.31 6.59
C MET A 93 -7.50 23.71 6.32
N THR A 94 -6.71 24.60 5.71
CA THR A 94 -7.18 25.93 5.29
C THR A 94 -8.25 25.84 4.19
N ALA A 95 -8.04 24.99 3.17
CA ALA A 95 -9.04 24.79 2.12
C ALA A 95 -10.37 24.28 2.70
N ILE A 96 -10.32 23.31 3.60
CA ILE A 96 -11.50 22.78 4.31
C ILE A 96 -12.18 23.88 5.13
N ALA A 97 -11.42 24.65 5.91
CA ALA A 97 -11.96 25.75 6.72
C ALA A 97 -12.62 26.85 5.87
N ASN A 98 -12.12 27.06 4.65
CA ASN A 98 -12.71 27.96 3.66
C ASN A 98 -13.91 27.36 2.90
N GLY A 99 -14.41 26.19 3.32
CA GLY A 99 -15.57 25.52 2.72
C GLY A 99 -15.29 24.86 1.37
N LYS A 100 -14.02 24.65 1.02
CA LYS A 100 -13.63 24.02 -0.25
C LYS A 100 -13.65 22.51 -0.11
N HIS A 101 -14.09 21.83 -1.15
CA HIS A 101 -13.90 20.39 -1.28
C HIS A 101 -12.43 20.11 -1.59
N VAL A 102 -11.91 18.97 -1.13
CA VAL A 102 -10.51 18.59 -1.34
C VAL A 102 -10.44 17.19 -1.93
N VAL A 103 -9.57 17.02 -2.93
CA VAL A 103 -9.19 15.71 -3.48
C VAL A 103 -7.69 15.57 -3.39
N THR A 104 -7.17 14.45 -2.89
CA THR A 104 -5.73 14.26 -2.69
C THR A 104 -5.23 12.90 -3.18
N ALA A 105 -3.93 12.84 -3.51
CA ALA A 105 -3.20 11.60 -3.72
C ALA A 105 -2.14 11.35 -2.60
N ASN A 106 -2.14 12.16 -1.56
CA ASN A 106 -1.08 12.23 -0.56
C ASN A 106 -1.29 11.24 0.59
N LYS A 107 -0.91 9.99 0.33
CA LYS A 107 -0.97 8.88 1.30
C LYS A 107 -0.22 9.15 2.61
N ALA A 108 0.90 9.88 2.58
CA ALA A 108 1.69 10.18 3.78
C ALA A 108 0.93 11.14 4.70
N LEU A 109 0.40 12.23 4.13
CA LEU A 109 -0.44 13.17 4.87
C LEU A 109 -1.67 12.48 5.45
N ILE A 110 -2.34 11.64 4.64
CA ILE A 110 -3.50 10.89 5.11
C ILE A 110 -3.08 9.97 6.23
N CYS A 111 -2.00 9.19 6.10
CA CYS A 111 -1.56 8.22 7.12
C CYS A 111 -1.20 8.88 8.47
N GLU A 112 -0.66 10.09 8.46
CA GLU A 112 -0.27 10.79 9.70
C GLU A 112 -1.40 11.63 10.31
N HIS A 113 -2.17 12.31 9.47
CA HIS A 113 -3.15 13.34 9.91
C HIS A 113 -4.58 13.09 9.45
N GLY A 114 -4.87 11.94 8.84
CA GLY A 114 -6.19 11.64 8.26
C GLY A 114 -7.33 11.74 9.26
N ALA A 115 -7.14 11.30 10.50
CA ALA A 115 -8.17 11.42 11.54
C ALA A 115 -8.61 12.88 11.80
N GLU A 116 -7.65 13.81 11.86
CA GLU A 116 -7.88 15.25 12.01
C GLU A 116 -8.58 15.83 10.76
N ILE A 117 -8.04 15.51 9.58
CA ILE A 117 -8.53 16.02 8.29
C ILE A 117 -9.96 15.56 8.01
N PHE A 118 -10.26 14.27 8.22
CA PHE A 118 -11.60 13.73 7.98
C PHE A 118 -12.63 14.34 8.93
N ALA A 119 -12.26 14.54 10.20
CA ALA A 119 -13.14 15.20 11.16
C ALA A 119 -13.41 16.67 10.79
N ALA A 120 -12.39 17.40 10.33
CA ALA A 120 -12.54 18.77 9.88
C ALA A 120 -13.43 18.87 8.62
N ALA A 121 -13.27 17.96 7.66
CA ALA A 121 -14.12 17.90 6.47
C ALA A 121 -15.58 17.60 6.82
N GLU A 122 -15.83 16.64 7.72
CA GLU A 122 -17.18 16.32 8.21
C GLU A 122 -17.82 17.52 8.91
N GLN A 123 -17.08 18.23 9.77
CA GLN A 123 -17.55 19.43 10.46
C GLN A 123 -17.86 20.60 9.51
N ALA A 124 -17.03 20.79 8.48
CA ALA A 124 -17.22 21.83 7.47
C ALA A 124 -18.30 21.46 6.44
N GLY A 125 -18.78 20.20 6.42
CA GLY A 125 -19.68 19.70 5.38
C GLY A 125 -19.03 19.61 4.01
N THR A 126 -17.70 19.56 3.94
CA THR A 126 -16.94 19.47 2.68
C THR A 126 -16.63 18.02 2.34
N HIS A 127 -16.40 17.76 1.05
CA HIS A 127 -15.99 16.44 0.57
C HIS A 127 -14.47 16.34 0.63
N TYR A 128 -13.97 15.21 1.13
CA TYR A 128 -12.55 14.85 1.11
C TYR A 128 -12.34 13.53 0.36
N GLY A 129 -11.92 13.63 -0.91
CA GLY A 129 -11.63 12.49 -1.78
C GLY A 129 -10.16 12.09 -1.72
N PHE A 130 -9.88 10.79 -1.70
CA PHE A 130 -8.52 10.27 -1.57
C PHE A 130 -8.28 8.91 -2.25
N GLU A 131 -9.10 8.53 -3.23
CA GLU A 131 -8.95 7.29 -4.00
C GLU A 131 -7.53 7.15 -4.57
N ALA A 132 -6.98 8.24 -5.11
CA ALA A 132 -5.64 8.28 -5.70
C ALA A 132 -4.49 8.01 -4.70
N SER A 133 -4.76 8.03 -3.39
CA SER A 133 -3.74 7.75 -2.37
C SER A 133 -3.42 6.26 -2.23
N VAL A 134 -4.33 5.37 -2.64
CA VAL A 134 -4.15 3.92 -2.52
C VAL A 134 -4.29 3.25 -3.88
N ALA A 135 -3.27 2.47 -4.26
CA ALA A 135 -3.29 1.63 -5.45
C ALA A 135 -3.51 2.34 -6.80
N GLY A 136 -3.17 3.63 -6.90
CA GLY A 136 -3.07 4.35 -8.17
C GLY A 136 -4.43 4.41 -8.88
N GLY A 137 -4.58 3.70 -9.99
CA GLY A 137 -5.81 3.65 -10.78
C GLY A 137 -6.81 2.56 -10.37
N ILE A 138 -6.50 1.76 -9.35
CA ILE A 138 -7.40 0.71 -8.86
C ILE A 138 -8.40 1.34 -7.88
N PRO A 139 -9.73 1.27 -8.12
CA PRO A 139 -10.73 1.99 -7.32
C PRO A 139 -11.06 1.25 -6.01
N ILE A 140 -10.07 1.02 -5.16
CA ILE A 140 -10.20 0.18 -3.96
C ILE A 140 -10.96 0.90 -2.83
N ILE A 141 -10.76 2.21 -2.66
CA ILE A 141 -11.39 2.98 -1.58
C ILE A 141 -12.90 3.04 -1.82
N LYS A 142 -13.33 3.41 -3.02
CA LYS A 142 -14.75 3.39 -3.43
C LYS A 142 -15.31 1.98 -3.45
N THR A 143 -14.55 0.97 -3.89
CA THR A 143 -15.04 -0.41 -3.83
C THR A 143 -15.39 -0.81 -2.41
N ILE A 144 -14.51 -0.56 -1.43
CA ILE A 144 -14.78 -0.84 -0.03
C ILE A 144 -15.96 0.02 0.46
N ARG A 145 -15.86 1.35 0.30
CA ARG A 145 -16.78 2.34 0.87
C ARG A 145 -18.21 2.29 0.30
N GLU A 146 -18.36 1.97 -0.97
CA GLU A 146 -19.63 2.16 -1.71
C GLU A 146 -20.17 0.86 -2.29
N SER A 147 -19.32 0.07 -2.95
CA SER A 147 -19.76 -1.17 -3.60
C SER A 147 -19.93 -2.33 -2.62
N LEU A 148 -19.14 -2.36 -1.54
CA LEU A 148 -19.07 -3.47 -0.60
C LEU A 148 -19.67 -3.14 0.78
N VAL A 149 -20.56 -2.16 0.86
CA VAL A 149 -21.21 -1.67 2.08
C VAL A 149 -21.88 -2.74 2.95
N ALA A 150 -22.33 -3.84 2.35
CA ALA A 150 -23.00 -4.94 3.06
C ALA A 150 -22.03 -5.96 3.68
N ASN A 151 -20.72 -5.77 3.56
CA ASN A 151 -19.71 -6.72 4.02
C ASN A 151 -19.00 -6.26 5.28
N GLU A 152 -18.72 -7.23 6.14
CA GLU A 152 -17.58 -7.13 7.05
C GLU A 152 -16.38 -7.83 6.41
N PHE A 153 -15.22 -7.19 6.45
CA PHE A 153 -14.03 -7.70 5.79
C PHE A 153 -13.26 -8.63 6.73
N ARG A 154 -13.05 -9.88 6.32
CA ARG A 154 -12.22 -10.84 7.06
C ARG A 154 -10.75 -10.67 6.72
N LEU A 155 -10.47 -10.46 5.45
CA LEU A 155 -9.13 -10.45 4.90
C LEU A 155 -9.06 -9.47 3.73
N ILE A 156 -8.15 -8.51 3.85
CA ILE A 156 -7.70 -7.66 2.75
C ILE A 156 -6.20 -7.90 2.61
N TYR A 157 -5.75 -8.30 1.43
CA TYR A 157 -4.33 -8.47 1.20
C TYR A 157 -3.97 -8.18 -0.25
N GLY A 158 -2.71 -7.85 -0.52
CA GLY A 158 -2.32 -7.55 -1.88
C GLY A 158 -0.95 -6.94 -2.04
N ILE A 159 -0.60 -6.74 -3.30
CA ILE A 159 0.61 -6.03 -3.74
C ILE A 159 0.22 -4.57 -3.89
N LEU A 160 0.74 -3.72 -3.00
CA LEU A 160 0.44 -2.28 -2.97
C LEU A 160 1.57 -1.39 -3.50
N ASN A 161 2.71 -1.98 -3.86
CA ASN A 161 3.89 -1.28 -4.35
C ASN A 161 4.41 -1.91 -5.65
N GLY A 162 4.39 -1.14 -6.74
CA GLY A 162 4.77 -1.62 -8.08
C GLY A 162 6.28 -1.80 -8.25
N THR A 163 7.10 -0.97 -7.61
CA THR A 163 8.57 -1.01 -7.69
C THR A 163 9.11 -2.32 -7.11
N SER A 164 8.71 -2.66 -5.89
CA SER A 164 9.09 -3.91 -5.24
C SER A 164 8.59 -5.15 -5.99
N ASN A 165 7.36 -5.11 -6.52
CA ASN A 165 6.81 -6.21 -7.33
C ASN A 165 7.59 -6.39 -8.64
N TYR A 166 7.96 -5.29 -9.29
CA TYR A 166 8.78 -5.32 -10.50
C TYR A 166 10.14 -5.95 -10.24
N ILE A 167 10.82 -5.54 -9.16
CA ILE A 167 12.14 -6.10 -8.79
C ILE A 167 12.03 -7.61 -8.51
N LEU A 168 11.08 -8.04 -7.67
CA LEU A 168 10.89 -9.46 -7.36
C LEU A 168 10.54 -10.27 -8.62
N THR A 169 9.72 -9.70 -9.51
CA THR A 169 9.35 -10.33 -10.80
C THR A 169 10.59 -10.53 -11.68
N ARG A 170 11.44 -9.50 -11.82
CA ARG A 170 12.66 -9.60 -12.64
C ARG A 170 13.69 -10.55 -12.05
N MET A 171 13.91 -10.50 -10.74
CA MET A 171 14.80 -11.45 -10.07
C MET A 171 14.36 -12.91 -10.31
N GLU A 172 13.06 -13.18 -10.27
CA GLU A 172 12.50 -14.51 -10.53
C GLU A 172 12.70 -14.94 -11.99
N GLN A 173 12.32 -14.07 -12.94
CA GLN A 173 12.32 -14.40 -14.37
C GLN A 173 13.72 -14.49 -14.97
N GLU A 174 14.64 -13.62 -14.53
CA GLU A 174 16.00 -13.52 -15.08
C GLU A 174 17.01 -14.34 -14.26
N GLY A 175 16.62 -14.80 -13.06
CA GLY A 175 17.54 -15.45 -12.12
C GLY A 175 18.64 -14.52 -11.60
N ALA A 176 18.46 -13.21 -11.76
CA ALA A 176 19.41 -12.16 -11.38
C ALA A 176 19.32 -11.83 -9.87
N SER A 177 20.43 -11.36 -9.31
CA SER A 177 20.49 -10.92 -7.92
C SER A 177 19.71 -9.61 -7.70
N PHE A 178 19.36 -9.34 -6.44
CA PHE A 178 18.70 -8.10 -6.05
C PHE A 178 19.48 -6.86 -6.49
N GLY A 179 20.82 -6.88 -6.33
CA GLY A 179 21.69 -5.77 -6.71
C GLY A 179 21.66 -5.49 -8.22
N GLU A 180 21.81 -6.52 -9.05
CA GLU A 180 21.78 -6.38 -10.52
C GLU A 180 20.45 -5.82 -11.03
N VAL A 181 19.33 -6.32 -10.49
CA VAL A 181 18.00 -5.84 -10.87
C VAL A 181 17.75 -4.42 -10.39
N LEU A 182 18.19 -4.08 -9.17
CA LEU A 182 18.06 -2.73 -8.61
C LEU A 182 18.85 -1.72 -9.43
N ASP A 183 20.09 -2.03 -9.81
CA ASP A 183 20.93 -1.16 -10.63
C ASP A 183 20.29 -0.93 -12.01
N ALA A 184 19.80 -1.98 -12.65
CA ALA A 184 19.06 -1.84 -13.92
C ALA A 184 17.76 -1.03 -13.76
N ALA A 185 17.07 -1.15 -12.62
CA ALA A 185 15.85 -0.38 -12.34
C ALA A 185 16.14 1.12 -12.13
N ARG A 186 17.28 1.47 -11.53
CA ARG A 186 17.76 2.86 -11.40
C ARG A 186 18.04 3.49 -12.76
N GLU A 187 18.73 2.78 -13.64
CA GLU A 187 19.05 3.28 -14.99
C GLU A 187 17.78 3.57 -15.82
N LEU A 188 16.74 2.78 -15.62
CA LEU A 188 15.44 2.94 -16.28
C LEU A 188 14.53 3.96 -15.59
N GLY A 189 14.95 4.56 -14.48
CA GLY A 189 14.16 5.52 -13.71
C GLY A 189 12.95 4.93 -12.99
N TYR A 190 12.94 3.62 -12.74
CA TYR A 190 11.85 2.95 -12.01
C TYR A 190 11.94 3.12 -10.49
N VAL A 191 13.10 3.47 -9.96
CA VAL A 191 13.32 3.67 -8.52
C VAL A 191 13.60 5.16 -8.27
N GLU A 192 12.88 5.75 -7.33
CA GLU A 192 13.08 7.15 -6.93
C GLU A 192 14.35 7.32 -6.07
N ALA A 193 14.74 8.57 -5.80
CA ALA A 193 15.94 8.88 -5.01
C ALA A 193 15.86 8.34 -3.56
N ASP A 194 14.65 8.27 -2.99
CA ASP A 194 14.40 7.62 -1.71
C ASP A 194 13.82 6.22 -1.93
N GLU A 195 14.72 5.25 -2.10
CA GLU A 195 14.34 3.87 -2.37
C GLU A 195 13.74 3.17 -1.15
N ALA A 196 13.91 3.72 0.06
CA ALA A 196 13.46 3.06 1.29
C ALA A 196 11.94 2.97 1.34
N LEU A 197 11.24 3.98 0.82
CA LEU A 197 9.78 3.98 0.73
C LEU A 197 9.25 2.73 0.01
N ASP A 198 9.89 2.35 -1.09
CA ASP A 198 9.47 1.21 -1.90
C ASP A 198 10.07 -0.12 -1.41
N LEU A 199 11.38 -0.16 -1.21
CA LEU A 199 12.14 -1.39 -1.01
C LEU A 199 12.07 -1.90 0.43
N ASP A 200 11.83 -1.00 1.39
CA ASP A 200 11.69 -1.32 2.81
C ASP A 200 10.22 -1.41 3.26
N GLY A 201 9.28 -1.20 2.34
CA GLY A 201 7.85 -1.50 2.52
C GLY A 201 6.99 -0.37 3.09
N TYR A 202 7.55 0.83 3.33
CA TYR A 202 6.83 1.95 3.95
C TYR A 202 5.67 2.49 3.10
N ASP A 203 5.83 2.56 1.77
CA ASP A 203 4.74 2.97 0.85
C ASP A 203 3.54 2.02 0.94
N ALA A 204 3.81 0.71 0.96
CA ALA A 204 2.77 -0.30 1.16
C ALA A 204 2.18 -0.21 2.58
N ALA A 205 2.97 0.15 3.59
CA ALA A 205 2.51 0.31 4.97
C ALA A 205 1.53 1.48 5.11
N HIS A 206 1.83 2.65 4.52
CA HIS A 206 0.91 3.80 4.51
C HIS A 206 -0.44 3.43 3.88
N LYS A 207 -0.41 2.75 2.73
CA LYS A 207 -1.61 2.26 2.05
C LYS A 207 -2.39 1.24 2.89
N THR A 208 -1.67 0.38 3.63
CA THR A 208 -2.26 -0.61 4.54
C THR A 208 -2.99 0.06 5.71
N VAL A 209 -2.41 1.10 6.31
CA VAL A 209 -3.06 1.87 7.39
C VAL A 209 -4.36 2.50 6.92
N ILE A 210 -4.35 3.11 5.72
CA ILE A 210 -5.55 3.73 5.14
C ILE A 210 -6.64 2.67 4.91
N LEU A 211 -6.30 1.52 4.33
CA LEU A 211 -7.25 0.42 4.11
C LEU A 211 -7.77 -0.18 5.41
N ALA A 212 -6.92 -0.31 6.44
CA ALA A 212 -7.33 -0.81 7.76
C ALA A 212 -8.29 0.16 8.45
N TYR A 213 -8.09 1.46 8.30
CA TYR A 213 -9.02 2.46 8.80
C TYR A 213 -10.39 2.39 8.11
N LEU A 214 -10.39 2.28 6.78
CA LEU A 214 -11.63 2.13 6.01
C LEU A 214 -12.41 0.88 6.43
N ALA A 215 -11.74 -0.27 6.45
CA ALA A 215 -12.38 -1.55 6.71
C ALA A 215 -12.75 -1.77 8.18
N HIS A 216 -11.93 -1.28 9.13
CA HIS A 216 -12.00 -1.66 10.54
C HIS A 216 -11.94 -0.49 11.53
N GLY A 217 -11.95 0.76 11.04
CA GLY A 217 -11.87 1.94 11.90
C GLY A 217 -10.56 2.04 12.68
N LEU A 218 -9.54 1.27 12.29
CA LEU A 218 -8.25 1.18 12.99
C LEU A 218 -7.20 2.08 12.35
N TRP A 219 -6.67 2.99 13.16
CA TRP A 219 -5.56 3.85 12.79
C TRP A 219 -4.26 3.34 13.44
N ALA A 220 -3.56 2.46 12.74
CA ALA A 220 -2.31 1.89 13.26
C ALA A 220 -1.16 2.89 13.13
N ARG A 221 -0.34 3.02 14.17
CA ARG A 221 0.88 3.83 14.13
C ARG A 221 2.00 3.06 13.47
N GLU A 222 2.92 3.76 12.81
CA GLU A 222 4.17 3.14 12.37
C GLU A 222 4.88 2.48 13.56
N GLY A 223 5.46 1.29 13.33
CA GLY A 223 6.08 0.47 14.36
C GLY A 223 5.12 -0.36 15.23
N SER A 224 3.80 -0.21 15.09
CA SER A 224 2.82 -1.05 15.80
C SER A 224 2.49 -2.37 15.10
N PHE A 225 3.02 -2.60 13.90
CA PHE A 225 2.86 -3.81 13.10
C PHE A 225 4.13 -4.07 12.28
N PRO A 226 4.40 -5.31 11.84
CA PRO A 226 5.61 -5.64 11.08
C PRO A 226 5.63 -4.95 9.70
N ILE A 227 6.75 -4.28 9.41
CA ILE A 227 7.09 -3.70 8.11
C ILE A 227 8.46 -4.24 7.73
N GLU A 228 8.51 -5.05 6.69
CA GLU A 228 9.72 -5.70 6.20
C GLU A 228 9.87 -5.51 4.69
N GLY A 229 11.09 -5.19 4.26
CA GLY A 229 11.44 -4.96 2.87
C GLY A 229 11.87 -6.20 2.09
N ILE A 230 12.16 -5.99 0.81
CA ILE A 230 12.58 -7.06 -0.13
C ILE A 230 14.10 -7.21 -0.27
N ARG A 231 14.90 -6.35 0.37
CA ARG A 231 16.37 -6.29 0.18
C ARG A 231 17.11 -7.58 0.51
N ARG A 232 16.56 -8.42 1.39
CA ARG A 232 17.19 -9.67 1.86
C ARG A 232 16.79 -10.91 1.06
N ILE A 233 15.87 -10.76 0.10
CA ILE A 233 15.42 -11.85 -0.76
C ILE A 233 16.55 -12.22 -1.71
N SER A 234 16.89 -13.51 -1.75
CA SER A 234 17.89 -14.04 -2.67
C SER A 234 17.25 -14.86 -3.80
N THR A 235 18.02 -15.14 -4.84
CA THR A 235 17.60 -16.07 -5.91
C THR A 235 17.38 -17.50 -5.39
N GLU A 236 18.04 -17.87 -4.29
CA GLU A 236 17.81 -19.14 -3.61
C GLU A 236 16.39 -19.19 -3.01
N ASP A 237 15.93 -18.09 -2.38
CA ASP A 237 14.57 -17.99 -1.84
C ASP A 237 13.52 -18.11 -2.95
N LEU A 238 13.74 -17.44 -4.09
CA LEU A 238 12.82 -17.50 -5.24
C LEU A 238 12.74 -18.92 -5.82
N ARG A 239 13.89 -19.60 -5.98
CA ARG A 239 13.92 -21.00 -6.45
C ARG A 239 13.25 -21.95 -5.46
N ALA A 240 13.46 -21.77 -4.16
CA ALA A 240 12.84 -22.59 -3.13
C ALA A 240 11.32 -22.38 -3.10
N ALA A 241 10.85 -21.13 -3.19
CA ALA A 241 9.43 -20.81 -3.31
C ALA A 241 8.79 -21.48 -4.54
N GLY A 242 9.47 -21.45 -5.69
CA GLY A 242 8.99 -22.12 -6.90
C GLY A 242 8.81 -23.63 -6.73
N LYS A 243 9.71 -24.32 -5.99
CA LYS A 243 9.56 -25.74 -5.65
C LYS A 243 8.36 -26.03 -4.74
N LEU A 244 7.94 -25.04 -3.95
CA LEU A 244 6.75 -25.10 -3.08
C LEU A 244 5.48 -24.65 -3.81
N ASN A 245 5.52 -24.42 -5.13
CA ASN A 245 4.43 -23.88 -5.93
C ASN A 245 3.91 -22.51 -5.42
N CYS A 246 4.85 -21.68 -4.97
CA CYS A 246 4.62 -20.32 -4.48
C CYS A 246 5.48 -19.33 -5.26
N LYS A 247 5.10 -18.05 -5.21
CA LYS A 247 5.98 -16.91 -5.54
C LYS A 247 6.29 -16.10 -4.29
N VAL A 248 7.46 -15.48 -4.25
CA VAL A 248 7.75 -14.46 -3.23
C VAL A 248 7.16 -13.13 -3.68
N LYS A 249 6.29 -12.53 -2.87
CA LYS A 249 5.69 -11.21 -3.12
C LYS A 249 5.77 -10.37 -1.86
N LEU A 250 6.02 -9.05 -2.00
CA LEU A 250 5.80 -8.09 -0.92
C LEU A 250 4.29 -7.87 -0.80
N ILE A 251 3.68 -8.40 0.25
CA ILE A 251 2.25 -8.29 0.47
C ILE A 251 1.96 -7.40 1.67
N ALA A 252 0.97 -6.53 1.50
CA ALA A 252 0.22 -5.93 2.59
C ALA A 252 -0.89 -6.90 3.01
N VAL A 253 -1.10 -7.07 4.31
CA VAL A 253 -2.11 -7.96 4.87
C VAL A 253 -2.85 -7.24 6.01
N ILE A 254 -4.17 -7.32 5.98
CA ILE A 254 -5.09 -6.89 7.02
C ILE A 254 -6.04 -8.06 7.26
N ARG A 255 -5.95 -8.69 8.43
CA ARG A 255 -6.77 -9.85 8.79
C ARG A 255 -7.50 -9.56 10.08
N ARG A 256 -8.83 -9.66 10.06
CA ARG A 256 -9.69 -9.52 11.25
C ARG A 256 -10.09 -10.90 11.75
N ASP A 257 -9.87 -11.11 13.03
CA ASP A 257 -10.45 -12.19 13.81
C ASP A 257 -11.75 -11.68 14.44
N PHE A 258 -12.87 -12.31 14.11
CA PHE A 258 -14.19 -11.88 14.56
C PHE A 258 -14.53 -12.34 15.98
N ASP A 259 -13.78 -13.30 16.53
CA ASP A 259 -14.02 -13.78 17.90
C ASP A 259 -13.33 -12.86 18.90
N THR A 260 -12.09 -12.46 18.62
CA THR A 260 -11.29 -11.58 19.48
C THR A 260 -11.44 -10.10 19.14
N GLN A 261 -12.02 -9.78 17.98
CA GLN A 261 -12.03 -8.44 17.37
C GLN A 261 -10.61 -7.89 17.13
N GLY A 262 -9.61 -8.77 17.11
CA GLY A 262 -8.22 -8.45 16.80
C GLY A 262 -8.02 -8.30 15.29
N VAL A 263 -7.29 -7.27 14.90
CA VAL A 263 -6.91 -7.05 13.50
C VAL A 263 -5.39 -7.09 13.39
N ALA A 264 -4.89 -8.08 12.69
CA ALA A 264 -3.49 -8.22 12.33
C ALA A 264 -3.20 -7.39 11.09
N LEU A 265 -2.22 -6.49 11.17
CA LEU A 265 -1.69 -5.73 10.04
C LEU A 265 -0.26 -6.19 9.78
N GLY A 266 0.18 -6.12 8.52
CA GLY A 266 1.57 -6.37 8.20
C GLY A 266 1.91 -6.05 6.75
N VAL A 267 3.15 -5.65 6.52
CA VAL A 267 3.75 -5.54 5.20
C VAL A 267 5.05 -6.31 5.21
N TYR A 268 5.14 -7.36 4.41
CA TYR A 268 6.31 -8.23 4.43
C TYR A 268 6.40 -9.08 3.16
N PRO A 269 7.59 -9.55 2.78
CA PRO A 269 7.72 -10.57 1.76
C PRO A 269 7.15 -11.89 2.28
N ALA A 270 6.33 -12.54 1.45
CA ALA A 270 5.71 -13.82 1.77
C ALA A 270 5.75 -14.76 0.56
N LEU A 271 5.76 -16.06 0.84
CA LEU A 271 5.48 -17.10 -0.14
C LEU A 271 3.97 -17.13 -0.35
N VAL A 272 3.53 -16.62 -1.50
CA VAL A 272 2.13 -16.59 -1.92
C VAL A 272 1.87 -17.80 -2.85
N PRO A 273 0.95 -18.70 -2.49
CA PRO A 273 0.63 -19.87 -3.30
C PRO A 273 0.13 -19.50 -4.71
N MET A 274 0.54 -20.26 -5.73
CA MET A 274 0.15 -20.01 -7.12
C MET A 274 -1.36 -20.17 -7.42
N ARG A 275 -2.14 -20.68 -6.46
CA ARG A 275 -3.61 -20.69 -6.50
C ARG A 275 -4.22 -19.31 -6.31
N GLU A 276 -3.53 -18.40 -5.61
CA GLU A 276 -3.98 -17.04 -5.40
C GLU A 276 -3.75 -16.19 -6.65
N VAL A 277 -4.73 -15.36 -7.03
CA VAL A 277 -4.60 -14.44 -8.17
C VAL A 277 -3.45 -13.45 -7.92
N ILE A 278 -3.26 -13.02 -6.67
CA ILE A 278 -2.18 -12.11 -6.28
C ILE A 278 -0.80 -12.68 -6.61
N ALA A 279 -0.59 -13.99 -6.51
CA ALA A 279 0.70 -14.61 -6.87
C ALA A 279 1.07 -14.38 -8.35
N ARG A 280 0.07 -14.21 -9.22
CA ARG A 280 0.26 -14.03 -10.67
C ARG A 280 0.30 -12.56 -11.10
N THR A 281 0.24 -11.64 -10.15
CA THR A 281 0.34 -10.21 -10.42
C THR A 281 1.82 -9.83 -10.53
N ASP A 282 2.31 -9.71 -11.75
CA ASP A 282 3.74 -9.51 -12.06
C ASP A 282 4.03 -8.09 -12.58
N GLY A 283 5.31 -7.70 -12.56
CA GLY A 283 5.78 -6.42 -13.05
C GLY A 283 5.34 -5.24 -12.19
N VAL A 284 4.98 -4.11 -12.82
CA VAL A 284 4.58 -2.86 -12.14
C VAL A 284 3.11 -2.84 -11.68
N TYR A 285 2.40 -3.97 -11.82
CA TYR A 285 0.99 -4.06 -11.46
C TYR A 285 0.83 -4.24 -9.95
N ASN A 286 -0.24 -3.64 -9.43
CA ASN A 286 -0.76 -3.89 -8.10
C ASN A 286 -1.97 -4.83 -8.20
N GLY A 287 -2.25 -5.49 -7.09
CA GLY A 287 -3.41 -6.35 -6.95
C GLY A 287 -3.90 -6.33 -5.51
N ILE A 288 -5.19 -6.17 -5.29
CA ILE A 288 -5.81 -6.16 -3.97
C ILE A 288 -6.94 -7.18 -3.95
N SER A 289 -6.83 -8.15 -3.05
CA SER A 289 -7.86 -9.14 -2.76
C SER A 289 -8.62 -8.73 -1.51
N VAL A 290 -9.95 -8.68 -1.61
CA VAL A 290 -10.87 -8.32 -0.53
C VAL A 290 -11.82 -9.50 -0.32
N THR A 291 -11.86 -10.02 0.91
CA THR A 291 -12.79 -11.07 1.31
C THR A 291 -13.82 -10.52 2.28
N GLY A 292 -15.06 -10.42 1.83
CA GLY A 292 -16.20 -9.92 2.59
C GLY A 292 -17.17 -11.03 3.00
N SER A 293 -17.91 -10.80 4.08
CA SER A 293 -18.87 -11.77 4.66
C SER A 293 -20.01 -12.18 3.71
N VAL A 294 -20.38 -11.34 2.75
CA VAL A 294 -21.50 -11.58 1.82
C VAL A 294 -21.01 -11.91 0.41
N LEU A 295 -20.04 -11.14 -0.10
CA LEU A 295 -19.60 -11.25 -1.49
C LEU A 295 -18.70 -12.48 -1.75
N GLY A 296 -18.05 -13.00 -0.69
CA GLY A 296 -16.88 -13.88 -0.83
C GLY A 296 -15.61 -13.09 -1.13
N THR A 297 -14.79 -13.57 -2.06
CA THR A 297 -13.50 -12.94 -2.41
C THR A 297 -13.56 -12.28 -3.78
N THR A 298 -13.14 -11.01 -3.85
CA THR A 298 -12.94 -10.26 -5.10
C THR A 298 -11.51 -9.77 -5.18
N VAL A 299 -10.93 -9.80 -6.38
CA VAL A 299 -9.58 -9.29 -6.65
C VAL A 299 -9.63 -8.18 -7.68
N LEU A 300 -9.04 -7.03 -7.36
CA LEU A 300 -8.86 -5.89 -8.25
C LEU A 300 -7.39 -5.80 -8.66
N THR A 301 -7.12 -5.77 -9.95
CA THR A 301 -5.75 -5.68 -10.50
C THR A 301 -5.63 -4.54 -11.49
N GLY A 302 -4.52 -3.82 -11.46
CA GLY A 302 -4.29 -2.67 -12.32
C GLY A 302 -2.95 -2.01 -12.05
N ARG A 303 -2.69 -0.88 -12.72
CA ARG A 303 -1.49 -0.10 -12.47
C ARG A 303 -1.63 0.66 -11.14
N GLY A 304 -0.75 0.36 -10.21
CA GLY A 304 -0.74 0.93 -8.86
C GLY A 304 -0.07 2.30 -8.73
N ALA A 305 0.53 2.78 -9.81
CA ALA A 305 1.26 4.04 -9.89
C ALA A 305 1.31 4.53 -11.36
N GLY A 306 1.89 5.70 -11.57
CA GLY A 306 2.05 6.34 -12.87
C GLY A 306 1.07 7.47 -13.10
N GLN A 307 1.40 8.34 -14.06
CA GLN A 307 0.67 9.58 -14.37
C GLN A 307 -0.82 9.33 -14.63
N ASP A 308 -1.14 8.63 -15.71
CA ASP A 308 -2.51 8.47 -16.18
C ASP A 308 -3.37 7.62 -15.22
N PRO A 309 -2.90 6.47 -14.67
CA PRO A 309 -3.69 5.70 -13.71
C PRO A 309 -4.05 6.50 -12.46
N THR A 310 -3.09 7.24 -11.89
CA THR A 310 -3.35 8.03 -10.67
C THR A 310 -4.24 9.23 -10.97
N ALA A 311 -4.05 9.89 -12.12
CA ALA A 311 -4.92 10.96 -12.58
C ALA A 311 -6.38 10.50 -12.76
N SER A 312 -6.60 9.26 -13.23
CA SER A 312 -7.95 8.68 -13.34
C SER A 312 -8.68 8.64 -12.00
N SER A 313 -7.99 8.25 -10.92
CA SER A 313 -8.58 8.22 -9.58
C SER A 313 -8.82 9.62 -9.02
N VAL A 314 -7.91 10.58 -9.28
CA VAL A 314 -8.12 12.00 -8.94
C VAL A 314 -9.39 12.52 -9.63
N ILE A 315 -9.56 12.25 -10.92
CA ILE A 315 -10.73 12.69 -11.69
C ILE A 315 -12.02 12.03 -11.16
N SER A 316 -11.96 10.76 -10.78
CA SER A 316 -13.09 10.08 -10.15
C SER A 316 -13.55 10.77 -8.87
N ASP A 317 -12.62 11.22 -8.03
CA ASP A 317 -12.95 11.95 -6.80
C ASP A 317 -13.37 13.41 -7.06
N VAL A 318 -12.81 14.05 -8.09
CA VAL A 318 -13.29 15.36 -8.56
C VAL A 318 -14.76 15.28 -8.96
N VAL A 319 -15.16 14.23 -9.68
CA VAL A 319 -16.56 13.98 -10.06
C VAL A 319 -17.46 13.83 -8.82
N ASP A 320 -17.03 13.09 -7.81
CA ASP A 320 -17.81 12.92 -6.57
C ASP A 320 -17.93 14.24 -5.79
N ALA A 321 -16.85 15.01 -5.70
CA ALA A 321 -16.88 16.33 -5.09
C ALA A 321 -17.86 17.27 -5.83
N ILE A 322 -17.86 17.25 -7.16
CA ILE A 322 -18.80 18.02 -7.98
C ILE A 322 -20.24 17.64 -7.68
N LYS A 323 -20.56 16.34 -7.62
CA LYS A 323 -21.93 15.89 -7.27
C LYS A 323 -22.39 16.43 -5.93
N VAL A 324 -21.51 16.42 -4.92
CA VAL A 324 -21.81 17.01 -3.60
C VAL A 324 -22.04 18.52 -3.70
N ILE A 325 -21.22 19.25 -4.47
CA ILE A 325 -21.42 20.70 -4.72
C ILE A 325 -22.79 20.97 -5.39
N LEU A 326 -23.25 20.07 -6.26
CA LEU A 326 -24.54 20.16 -6.93
C LEU A 326 -25.73 19.78 -6.03
N GLY A 327 -25.48 19.39 -4.79
CA GLY A 327 -26.51 19.07 -3.80
C GLY A 327 -26.86 17.59 -3.70
N GLU A 328 -26.09 16.70 -4.35
CA GLU A 328 -26.18 15.28 -4.03
C GLU A 328 -25.67 15.01 -2.61
N LYS A 329 -26.16 13.94 -2.00
CA LYS A 329 -25.68 13.54 -0.67
C LYS A 329 -24.24 13.05 -0.78
N PRO A 330 -23.38 13.33 0.23
CA PRO A 330 -22.05 12.75 0.27
C PRO A 330 -22.12 11.21 0.31
N PRO A 331 -21.02 10.53 -0.07
CA PRO A 331 -20.93 9.08 0.06
C PRO A 331 -21.14 8.63 1.53
N PRO A 332 -21.39 7.33 1.76
CA PRO A 332 -21.48 6.78 3.11
C PRO A 332 -20.26 7.15 3.99
N LYS A 333 -20.45 7.04 5.31
CA LYS A 333 -19.35 7.24 6.26
C LYS A 333 -18.18 6.33 5.91
N LEU A 334 -16.96 6.85 6.11
CA LEU A 334 -15.71 6.17 5.73
C LEU A 334 -15.50 4.83 6.44
N ARG A 335 -16.00 4.68 7.69
CA ARG A 335 -15.76 3.50 8.52
C ARG A 335 -16.90 2.49 8.37
N HIS A 336 -16.55 1.24 8.11
CA HIS A 336 -17.50 0.11 8.13
C HIS A 336 -17.80 -0.42 9.54
N THR A 337 -17.10 0.08 10.56
CA THR A 337 -17.24 -0.37 11.94
C THR A 337 -17.46 0.81 12.88
N SER A 338 -18.02 0.52 14.05
CA SER A 338 -18.15 1.51 15.12
C SER A 338 -16.76 1.85 15.70
N GLU A 339 -16.61 3.06 16.20
CA GLU A 339 -15.39 3.47 16.89
C GLU A 339 -15.10 2.55 18.08
N GLY A 340 -13.85 2.08 18.18
CA GLY A 340 -13.42 1.14 19.23
C GLY A 340 -13.90 -0.30 19.07
N ALA A 341 -14.58 -0.65 17.97
CA ALA A 341 -15.05 -2.03 17.74
C ALA A 341 -13.91 -3.02 17.49
N CYS A 342 -12.79 -2.55 16.94
CA CYS A 342 -11.62 -3.38 16.64
C CYS A 342 -10.41 -2.89 17.44
N ARG A 343 -9.45 -3.79 17.65
CA ARG A 343 -8.11 -3.48 18.20
C ARG A 343 -7.02 -4.10 17.34
N LEU A 344 -5.80 -3.61 17.45
CA LEU A 344 -4.65 -4.32 16.89
C LEU A 344 -4.48 -5.67 17.58
N ALA A 345 -4.24 -6.71 16.79
CA ALA A 345 -3.87 -8.02 17.28
C ALA A 345 -2.44 -7.97 17.86
N VAL A 346 -2.22 -8.67 18.97
CA VAL A 346 -0.86 -8.85 19.49
C VAL A 346 -0.16 -9.98 18.74
N PRO A 347 1.19 -10.03 18.68
CA PRO A 347 1.90 -11.05 17.89
C PRO A 347 1.54 -12.51 18.22
N SER A 348 1.16 -12.82 19.47
CA SER A 348 0.72 -14.16 19.84
C SER A 348 -0.64 -14.57 19.26
N GLU A 349 -1.43 -13.62 18.75
CA GLU A 349 -2.74 -13.85 18.10
C GLU A 349 -2.61 -13.99 16.58
N VAL A 350 -1.43 -13.69 16.03
CA VAL A 350 -1.21 -13.73 14.58
C VAL A 350 -0.58 -15.06 14.21
N GLU A 351 -1.42 -15.98 13.76
CA GLU A 351 -1.03 -17.34 13.40
C GLU A 351 -0.59 -17.46 11.93
N GLY A 352 0.35 -18.37 11.68
CA GLY A 352 0.83 -18.67 10.34
C GLY A 352 1.93 -19.72 10.30
N ALA A 353 2.27 -20.14 9.09
CA ALA A 353 3.43 -20.95 8.80
C ALA A 353 4.56 -20.08 8.22
N PHE A 354 5.80 -20.54 8.39
CA PHE A 354 6.97 -19.74 8.06
C PHE A 354 7.98 -20.53 7.24
N TYR A 355 8.64 -19.84 6.33
CA TYR A 355 9.84 -20.28 5.62
C TYR A 355 11.05 -19.64 6.29
N LEU A 356 12.09 -20.43 6.52
CA LEU A 356 13.36 -19.96 7.05
C LEU A 356 14.49 -20.40 6.13
N ARG A 357 15.41 -19.48 5.85
CA ARG A 357 16.71 -19.79 5.26
C ARG A 357 17.83 -19.38 6.20
N LEU A 358 18.68 -20.34 6.51
CA LEU A 358 19.79 -20.23 7.46
C LEU A 358 21.09 -20.57 6.75
N THR A 359 22.08 -19.70 6.85
CA THR A 359 23.46 -20.02 6.43
C THR A 359 24.24 -20.42 7.67
N VAL A 360 24.70 -21.67 7.73
CA VAL A 360 25.40 -22.22 8.88
C VAL A 360 26.75 -22.82 8.49
N GLU A 361 27.63 -23.08 9.45
CA GLU A 361 28.83 -23.88 9.24
C GLU A 361 28.47 -25.29 8.77
N ASP A 362 29.19 -25.81 7.77
CA ASP A 362 28.97 -27.18 7.28
C ASP A 362 29.64 -28.20 8.21
N LYS A 363 29.01 -28.44 9.36
CA LYS A 363 29.49 -29.38 10.39
C LYS A 363 28.36 -30.29 10.90
N PRO A 364 28.66 -31.56 11.22
CA PRO A 364 27.70 -32.44 11.88
C PRO A 364 27.13 -31.82 13.17
N GLY A 365 25.83 -32.03 13.39
CA GLY A 365 25.11 -31.55 14.58
C GLY A 365 24.54 -30.13 14.47
N GLN A 366 24.86 -29.38 13.42
CA GLN A 366 24.34 -28.01 13.26
C GLN A 366 22.81 -27.98 13.06
N LEU A 367 22.26 -28.89 12.25
CA LEU A 367 20.81 -29.03 12.08
C LEU A 367 20.10 -29.42 13.39
N ALA A 368 20.71 -30.29 14.21
CA ALA A 368 20.14 -30.67 15.51
C ALA A 368 20.01 -29.44 16.43
N ARG A 369 21.06 -28.61 16.51
CA ARG A 369 21.03 -27.35 17.27
C ARG A 369 19.96 -26.38 16.77
N VAL A 370 19.78 -26.28 15.45
CA VAL A 370 18.70 -25.47 14.86
C VAL A 370 17.33 -26.00 15.28
N ALA A 371 17.12 -27.32 15.20
CA ALA A 371 15.87 -27.95 15.60
C ALA A 371 15.57 -27.78 17.09
N ASP A 372 16.57 -27.95 17.97
CA ASP A 372 16.44 -27.73 19.41
C ASP A 372 16.07 -26.26 19.70
N THR A 373 16.72 -25.30 19.03
CA THR A 373 16.42 -23.87 19.19
C THR A 373 14.99 -23.51 18.79
N LEU A 374 14.46 -24.15 17.74
CA LEU A 374 13.07 -23.98 17.33
C LEU A 374 12.10 -24.63 18.32
N ALA A 375 12.43 -25.84 18.79
CA ALA A 375 11.63 -26.57 19.76
C ALA A 375 11.50 -25.83 21.11
N ASP A 376 12.57 -25.17 21.57
CA ASP A 376 12.57 -24.34 22.78
C ASP A 376 11.57 -23.17 22.72
N GLN A 377 11.16 -22.77 21.52
CA GLN A 377 10.15 -21.72 21.27
C GLN A 377 8.81 -22.30 20.77
N GLU A 378 8.61 -23.61 20.92
CA GLU A 378 7.41 -24.34 20.48
C GLU A 378 7.14 -24.21 18.96
N VAL A 379 8.20 -24.06 18.16
CA VAL A 379 8.10 -24.00 16.69
C VAL A 379 8.40 -25.37 16.09
N SER A 380 7.37 -25.99 15.51
CA SER A 380 7.50 -27.30 14.86
C SER A 380 7.92 -27.17 13.40
N ILE A 381 8.87 -28.01 12.97
CA ILE A 381 9.39 -28.05 11.60
C ILE A 381 8.50 -28.96 10.74
N ALA A 382 8.04 -28.45 9.60
CA ALA A 382 7.28 -29.21 8.61
C ALA A 382 8.20 -29.85 7.55
N THR A 383 9.16 -29.11 7.01
CA THR A 383 10.11 -29.62 6.01
C THR A 383 11.50 -29.05 6.22
N VAL A 384 12.53 -29.79 5.79
CA VAL A 384 13.94 -29.37 5.82
C VAL A 384 14.63 -29.77 4.52
N LEU A 385 15.45 -28.86 3.99
CA LEU A 385 16.38 -29.09 2.90
C LEU A 385 17.74 -28.47 3.27
N GLN A 386 18.79 -29.29 3.29
CA GLN A 386 20.16 -28.81 3.49
C GLN A 386 20.97 -28.98 2.21
N THR A 387 21.64 -27.90 1.79
CA THR A 387 22.52 -27.88 0.61
C THR A 387 23.88 -27.32 1.02
N GLY A 388 24.97 -27.98 0.63
CA GLY A 388 26.32 -27.48 0.90
C GLY A 388 26.65 -26.25 0.04
N ILE A 389 27.49 -25.37 0.58
CA ILE A 389 28.09 -24.20 -0.08
C ILE A 389 29.62 -24.34 0.07
N PRO A 390 30.26 -25.18 -0.77
CA PRO A 390 31.66 -25.56 -0.60
C PRO A 390 32.61 -24.35 -0.54
N GLU A 391 32.33 -23.31 -1.33
CA GLU A 391 33.16 -22.11 -1.44
C GLU A 391 33.24 -21.32 -0.13
N ARG A 392 32.24 -21.47 0.76
CA ARG A 392 32.16 -20.79 2.05
C ARG A 392 32.41 -21.73 3.24
N SER A 393 32.69 -23.02 3.00
CA SER A 393 32.68 -24.05 4.06
C SER A 393 31.38 -23.99 4.91
N ALA A 394 30.27 -23.74 4.22
CA ALA A 394 28.97 -23.45 4.82
C ALA A 394 27.90 -24.38 4.25
N ALA A 395 26.76 -24.47 4.91
CA ALA A 395 25.55 -25.11 4.40
C ALA A 395 24.38 -24.14 4.47
N SER A 396 23.54 -24.14 3.44
CA SER A 396 22.21 -23.52 3.46
C SER A 396 21.21 -24.53 4.00
N ILE A 397 20.54 -24.18 5.09
CA ILE A 397 19.40 -24.93 5.61
C ILE A 397 18.15 -24.11 5.32
N ILE A 398 17.30 -24.65 4.48
CA ILE A 398 15.96 -24.14 4.21
C ILE A 398 14.97 -25.02 4.94
N LEU A 399 14.08 -24.42 5.72
CA LEU A 399 13.04 -25.15 6.43
C LEU A 399 11.70 -24.42 6.35
N THR A 400 10.62 -25.17 6.48
CA THR A 400 9.29 -24.61 6.70
C THR A 400 8.75 -25.09 8.03
N THR A 401 7.85 -24.31 8.64
CA THR A 401 7.23 -24.65 9.92
C THR A 401 5.81 -25.16 9.72
N HIS A 402 5.30 -25.91 10.69
CA HIS A 402 3.85 -25.99 10.91
C HIS A 402 3.32 -24.63 11.42
N GLU A 403 2.01 -24.52 11.62
CA GLU A 403 1.43 -23.33 12.21
C GLU A 403 2.01 -23.03 13.60
N THR A 404 2.35 -21.76 13.78
CA THR A 404 2.75 -21.14 15.05
C THR A 404 2.27 -19.69 15.01
N ASN A 405 2.79 -18.82 15.88
CA ASN A 405 2.43 -17.40 15.91
C ASN A 405 3.66 -16.49 15.73
N GLU A 406 3.41 -15.22 15.39
CA GLU A 406 4.45 -14.19 15.19
C GLU A 406 5.36 -14.02 16.41
N HIS A 407 4.84 -14.18 17.63
CA HIS A 407 5.66 -14.08 18.85
C HIS A 407 6.69 -15.22 18.94
N SER A 408 6.24 -16.47 18.85
CA SER A 408 7.09 -17.66 18.93
C SER A 408 8.15 -17.67 17.84
N ILE A 409 7.77 -17.38 16.58
CA ILE A 409 8.75 -17.38 15.49
C ILE A 409 9.76 -16.24 15.62
N ALA A 410 9.37 -15.06 16.11
CA ALA A 410 10.28 -13.95 16.32
C ALA A 410 11.31 -14.28 17.41
N MET A 411 10.88 -14.95 18.48
CA MET A 411 11.78 -15.44 19.53
C MET A 411 12.74 -16.50 19.00
N ALA A 412 12.25 -17.44 18.19
CA ALA A 412 13.06 -18.45 17.51
C ALA A 412 14.13 -17.82 16.60
N ILE A 413 13.75 -16.86 15.75
CA ILE A 413 14.69 -16.15 14.87
C ILE A 413 15.77 -15.41 15.66
N LYS A 414 15.38 -14.76 16.77
CA LYS A 414 16.34 -14.09 17.65
C LYS A 414 17.34 -15.08 18.28
N ALA A 415 16.86 -16.22 18.75
CA ALA A 415 17.71 -17.27 19.32
C ALA A 415 18.65 -17.88 18.27
N LEU A 416 18.13 -18.18 17.07
CA LEU A 416 18.91 -18.69 15.94
C LEU A 416 20.02 -17.71 15.52
N GLY A 417 19.76 -16.41 15.55
CA GLY A 417 20.77 -15.39 15.24
C GLY A 417 21.97 -15.37 16.20
N GLY A 418 21.82 -15.88 17.42
CA GLY A 418 22.89 -16.04 18.41
C GLY A 418 23.51 -17.44 18.45
N LEU A 419 23.04 -18.37 17.61
CA LEU A 419 23.48 -19.76 17.65
C LEU A 419 24.91 -19.91 17.15
N GLN A 420 25.74 -20.66 17.89
CA GLN A 420 27.08 -20.99 17.44
C GLN A 420 27.04 -21.74 16.10
N GLY A 421 27.80 -21.26 15.12
CA GLY A 421 27.83 -21.79 13.77
C GLY A 421 26.83 -21.12 12.81
N MET A 422 26.07 -20.11 13.23
CA MET A 422 25.27 -19.27 12.34
C MET A 422 26.18 -18.23 11.65
N LEU A 423 26.21 -18.22 10.31
CA LEU A 423 27.13 -17.40 9.52
C LEU A 423 26.49 -16.10 9.02
N ASP A 424 25.21 -16.15 8.64
CA ASP A 424 24.45 -15.00 8.17
C ASP A 424 23.20 -14.80 9.04
N LYS A 425 22.61 -13.60 9.03
CA LYS A 425 21.33 -13.37 9.73
C LYS A 425 20.23 -14.27 9.14
N PRO A 426 19.46 -15.00 9.97
CA PRO A 426 18.33 -15.82 9.50
C PRO A 426 17.36 -15.01 8.64
N VAL A 427 16.98 -15.55 7.49
CA VAL A 427 15.93 -15.00 6.64
C VAL A 427 14.62 -15.69 6.99
N LEU A 428 13.61 -14.90 7.32
CA LEU A 428 12.25 -15.36 7.64
C LEU A 428 11.32 -14.82 6.56
N LEU A 429 10.48 -15.68 6.00
CA LEU A 429 9.38 -15.29 5.12
C LEU A 429 8.11 -15.95 5.63
N ARG A 430 7.00 -15.24 5.62
CA ARG A 430 5.70 -15.84 5.95
C ARG A 430 5.23 -16.70 4.78
N MET A 431 4.59 -17.82 5.08
CA MET A 431 3.87 -18.63 4.09
C MET A 431 2.42 -18.20 4.12
N PHE A 432 2.00 -17.44 3.11
CA PHE A 432 0.68 -16.84 3.11
C PHE A 432 -0.40 -17.89 2.85
N ASP A 433 -1.43 -17.90 3.69
CA ASP A 433 -2.65 -18.67 3.44
C ASP A 433 -3.90 -17.79 3.57
N SER A 434 -4.64 -17.69 2.47
CA SER A 434 -5.92 -16.98 2.40
C SER A 434 -7.00 -17.68 3.21
N ASN A 435 -6.92 -19.01 3.31
CA ASN A 435 -7.93 -19.86 3.95
C ASN A 435 -7.69 -20.07 5.44
N ASN A 436 -6.64 -19.46 6.02
CA ASN A 436 -6.34 -19.69 7.42
C ASN A 436 -7.51 -19.18 8.28
N ASN A 437 -8.31 -20.15 8.69
CA ASN A 437 -9.53 -19.94 9.40
C ASN A 437 -9.21 -20.20 10.86
N ASN A 438 -8.88 -19.13 11.60
CA ASN A 438 -9.07 -19.11 13.05
C ASN A 438 -10.56 -19.26 13.32
N THR A 439 -11.04 -20.49 13.19
CA THR A 439 -12.29 -21.03 13.72
C THR A 439 -11.88 -22.41 14.19
N LYS A 440 -11.34 -22.46 15.40
CA LYS A 440 -11.41 -23.68 16.22
C LYS A 440 -12.82 -23.86 16.73
#